data_AF-A0A174HKG4-F1
#
_entry.id   AF-A0A174HKG4-F1
#
_cell.length_a   1.000
_cell.length_b   1.000
_cell.length_c   1.000
_cell.angle_alpha   90.00
_cell.angle_beta   90.00
_cell.angle_gamma   90.00
#
_symmetry.space_group_name_H-M   'P 1'
#
loop_
_entity.id
_entity.type
_entity.pdbx_description
1 polymer ?
#
loop_
_entity_poly.entity_id
_entity_poly.type
_entity_poly.pdbx_seq_one_letter_code
_entity_poly.pdbx_strand_id
1 'polypeptide(L)'
;MEEKREPLSEMAIERKIQILRNKHMDSEVIALVKSDYEYGLTDDEIGLYLNKSYDIEQMKVLSKCLHKGVSEELLTLLKDSRMAAPKMQTALDYYEKGVPIDAIREVVQKDDTAVNMRRMFDVVLDKLNKAKEQVPQDLEYVKSLVAQMDEVVEKINHQNERYDALNKKLSEIETSKDDEEVRERLVKENQDKDALINSQQNELNKASSTIARLRDDIEKKDKEIKRMGDRIESLEDKIISVATENKKEAESKAELQESQSVPQADKKMVDTVAVPQNMQAVANGIPVYYQIPVVDGTGNVVQRLPIERSVRKSSNSGVASLFARLSFKKKSRADIVKLVASGYLVPAQLVQIKSAIEKGLTESQLVELINNNISAEKMKEIIEIAVLENSMAD
;
A
#
# COMPACT_ATOMS: atom_id res chain seq x y z
N MET A 1 -16.49 27.26 -22.03
CA MET A 1 -15.93 26.27 -21.08
C MET A 1 -16.11 26.85 -19.71
N GLU A 2 -17.13 26.42 -18.96
CA GLU A 2 -17.21 26.70 -17.52
C GLU A 2 -16.22 25.73 -16.85
N GLU A 3 -15.02 26.22 -16.61
CA GLU A 3 -14.05 25.54 -15.76
C GLU A 3 -14.69 25.41 -14.37
N LYS A 4 -15.05 24.19 -13.96
CA LYS A 4 -15.67 23.94 -12.65
C LYS A 4 -14.64 24.25 -11.57
N ARG A 5 -14.64 25.49 -11.09
CA ARG A 5 -13.76 25.96 -10.02
C ARG A 5 -14.12 25.23 -8.74
N GLU A 6 -13.14 24.66 -8.07
CA GLU A 6 -13.34 24.02 -6.77
C GLU A 6 -13.50 25.10 -5.69
N PRO A 7 -14.62 25.13 -4.95
CA PRO A 7 -14.82 26.11 -3.89
C PRO A 7 -13.89 25.83 -2.71
N LEU A 8 -13.40 26.90 -2.07
CA LEU A 8 -12.64 26.77 -0.82
C LEU A 8 -13.50 26.13 0.27
N SER A 9 -12.87 25.35 1.16
CA SER A 9 -13.52 24.82 2.35
C SER A 9 -14.17 25.96 3.16
N GLU A 10 -15.40 25.75 3.64
CA GLU A 10 -16.17 26.74 4.41
C GLU A 10 -15.38 27.32 5.59
N MET A 11 -14.56 26.50 6.26
CA MET A 11 -13.66 26.96 7.34
C MET A 11 -12.56 27.90 6.85
N ALA A 12 -12.03 27.67 5.64
CA ALA A 12 -11.01 28.52 5.04
C ALA A 12 -11.60 29.86 4.60
N ILE A 13 -12.82 29.85 4.04
CA ILE A 13 -13.57 31.07 3.71
C ILE A 13 -13.79 31.91 4.96
N GLU A 14 -14.32 31.33 6.04
CA GLU A 14 -14.62 32.07 7.27
C GLU A 14 -13.35 32.68 7.91
N ARG A 15 -12.21 31.98 7.88
CA ARG A 15 -10.92 32.54 8.32
C ARG A 15 -10.52 33.77 7.50
N LYS A 16 -10.68 33.72 6.18
CA LYS A 16 -10.36 34.84 5.28
C LYS A 16 -11.30 36.02 5.48
N ILE A 17 -12.60 35.76 5.64
CA ILE A 17 -13.60 36.76 5.97
C ILE A 17 -13.31 37.43 7.32
N GLN A 18 -12.88 36.67 8.33
CA GLN A 18 -12.50 37.24 9.62
C GLN A 18 -11.30 38.18 9.51
N ILE A 19 -10.32 37.90 8.63
CA ILE A 19 -9.20 38.81 8.36
C ILE A 19 -9.71 40.12 7.73
N LEU A 20 -10.66 40.07 6.80
CA LEU A 20 -11.25 41.27 6.20
C LEU A 20 -12.06 42.08 7.21
N ARG A 21 -12.78 41.41 8.13
CA ARG A 21 -13.48 42.06 9.24
C ARG A 21 -12.51 42.77 10.18
N ASN A 22 -11.37 42.14 10.50
CA ASN A 22 -10.31 42.76 11.32
C ASN A 22 -9.65 43.97 10.62
N LYS A 23 -9.69 44.02 9.28
CA LYS A 23 -9.22 45.17 8.48
C LYS A 23 -10.26 46.29 8.37
N HIS A 24 -11.41 46.19 9.06
CA HIS A 24 -12.51 47.16 9.01
C HIS A 24 -13.04 47.40 7.59
N MET A 25 -13.10 46.36 6.75
CA MET A 25 -13.76 46.45 5.46
C MET A 25 -15.28 46.56 5.61
N ASP A 26 -15.92 47.25 4.66
CA ASP A 26 -17.38 47.41 4.65
C ASP A 26 -18.10 46.06 4.55
N SER A 27 -19.25 45.96 5.22
CA SER A 27 -20.04 44.72 5.25
C SER A 27 -20.47 44.27 3.85
N GLU A 28 -20.71 45.18 2.92
CA GLU A 28 -21.04 44.84 1.53
C GLU A 28 -19.87 44.24 0.77
N VAL A 29 -18.66 44.77 0.98
CA VAL A 29 -17.42 44.23 0.37
C VAL A 29 -17.16 42.83 0.91
N ILE A 30 -17.36 42.63 2.21
CA ILE A 30 -17.21 41.32 2.84
C ILE A 30 -18.22 40.31 2.27
N ALA A 31 -19.47 40.71 2.05
CA ALA A 31 -20.50 39.85 1.46
C ALA A 31 -20.16 39.46 0.02
N LEU A 32 -19.67 40.41 -0.78
CA LEU A 32 -19.20 40.15 -2.16
C LEU A 32 -18.03 39.17 -2.18
N VAL A 33 -17.01 39.41 -1.36
CA VAL A 33 -15.85 38.51 -1.29
C VAL A 33 -16.23 37.11 -0.82
N LYS A 34 -17.20 37.01 0.10
CA LYS A 34 -17.73 35.71 0.54
C LYS A 34 -18.39 34.96 -0.62
N SER A 35 -19.26 35.60 -1.39
CA SER A 35 -19.90 34.95 -2.56
C SER A 35 -18.86 34.53 -3.61
N ASP A 36 -17.81 35.32 -3.78
CA ASP A 36 -16.76 35.05 -4.75
C ASP A 36 -15.89 33.85 -4.33
N TYR A 37 -15.57 33.73 -3.03
CA TYR A 37 -14.91 32.53 -2.51
C TYR A 37 -15.79 31.28 -2.60
N GLU A 38 -17.10 31.41 -2.37
CA GLU A 38 -18.07 30.33 -2.53
C GLU A 38 -18.21 29.89 -4.00
N TYR A 39 -18.04 30.81 -4.95
CA TYR A 39 -17.95 30.51 -6.38
C TYR A 39 -16.60 29.86 -6.76
N GLY A 40 -15.58 29.95 -5.91
CA GLY A 40 -14.26 29.39 -6.14
C GLY A 40 -13.26 30.37 -6.77
N LEU A 41 -13.43 31.69 -6.59
CA LEU A 41 -12.38 32.65 -6.93
C LEU A 41 -11.17 32.49 -5.99
N THR A 42 -10.00 32.65 -6.57
CA THR A 42 -8.72 32.61 -5.86
C THR A 42 -8.43 33.92 -5.13
N ASP A 43 -7.50 33.89 -4.18
CA ASP A 43 -7.06 35.10 -3.47
C ASP A 43 -6.47 36.15 -4.41
N ASP A 44 -5.76 35.69 -5.44
CA ASP A 44 -5.14 36.56 -6.44
C ASP A 44 -6.22 37.28 -7.25
N GLU A 45 -7.25 36.55 -7.70
CA GLU A 45 -8.39 37.12 -8.42
C GLU A 45 -9.19 38.12 -7.58
N ILE A 46 -9.47 37.79 -6.32
CA ILE A 46 -10.19 38.69 -5.40
C ILE A 46 -9.33 39.93 -5.09
N GLY A 47 -8.00 39.76 -5.00
CA GLY A 47 -7.04 40.84 -4.87
C GLY A 47 -7.11 41.86 -6.01
N LEU A 48 -7.55 41.46 -7.21
CA LEU A 48 -7.63 42.34 -8.38
C LEU A 48 -8.66 43.45 -8.25
N TYR A 49 -9.75 43.23 -7.51
CA TYR A 49 -10.80 44.24 -7.32
C TYR A 49 -10.83 44.83 -5.90
N LEU A 50 -10.20 44.21 -4.91
CA LEU A 50 -10.14 44.69 -3.52
C LEU A 50 -9.25 45.94 -3.30
N ASN A 51 -8.95 46.71 -4.34
CA ASN A 51 -8.20 47.96 -4.23
C ASN A 51 -9.07 49.06 -3.60
N LYS A 52 -8.50 49.83 -2.66
CA LYS A 52 -9.17 50.96 -1.98
C LYS A 52 -9.59 52.09 -2.92
N SER A 53 -9.11 52.10 -4.16
CA SER A 53 -9.49 53.09 -5.17
C SER A 53 -10.86 52.83 -5.83
N TYR A 54 -11.43 51.64 -5.65
CA TYR A 54 -12.71 51.27 -6.26
C TYR A 54 -13.86 51.46 -5.26
N ASP A 55 -15.00 51.92 -5.77
CA ASP A 55 -16.26 51.86 -5.05
C ASP A 55 -16.86 50.44 -5.09
N ILE A 56 -17.85 50.18 -4.23
CA ILE A 56 -18.50 48.86 -4.15
C ILE A 56 -19.18 48.47 -5.46
N GLU A 57 -19.66 49.42 -6.26
CA GLU A 57 -20.34 49.14 -7.53
C GLU A 57 -19.34 48.69 -8.59
N GLN A 58 -18.17 49.34 -8.67
CA GLN A 58 -17.04 48.97 -9.51
C GLN A 58 -16.50 47.59 -9.13
N MET A 59 -16.37 47.31 -7.82
CA MET A 59 -15.98 45.97 -7.33
C MET A 59 -16.97 44.89 -7.80
N LYS A 60 -18.28 45.14 -7.70
CA LYS A 60 -19.31 44.22 -8.19
C LYS A 60 -19.20 43.96 -9.70
N VAL A 61 -18.88 44.97 -10.50
CA VAL A 61 -18.68 44.78 -11.96
C VAL A 61 -17.42 43.96 -12.23
N LEU A 62 -16.30 44.24 -11.54
CA LEU A 62 -15.06 43.48 -11.71
C LEU A 62 -15.20 42.02 -11.26
N SER A 63 -15.88 41.77 -10.13
CA SER A 63 -16.24 40.42 -9.67
C SER A 63 -17.05 39.67 -10.73
N LYS A 64 -18.09 40.31 -11.31
CA LYS A 64 -18.84 39.72 -12.43
C LYS A 64 -17.97 39.40 -13.65
N CYS A 65 -17.01 40.25 -14.00
CA CYS A 65 -16.07 39.98 -15.09
C CYS A 65 -15.25 38.70 -14.82
N LEU A 66 -14.80 38.52 -13.58
CA LEU A 66 -14.04 37.34 -13.16
C LEU A 66 -14.91 36.08 -13.17
N HIS A 67 -16.17 36.16 -12.73
CA HIS A 67 -17.09 35.03 -12.74
C HIS A 67 -17.38 34.54 -14.17
N LYS A 68 -17.45 35.47 -15.13
CA LYS A 68 -17.71 35.17 -16.55
C LYS A 68 -16.47 34.78 -17.34
N GLY A 69 -15.28 34.76 -16.72
CA GLY A 69 -14.03 34.43 -17.42
C GLY A 69 -13.70 35.41 -18.56
N VAL A 70 -13.99 36.71 -18.35
CA VAL A 70 -13.68 37.77 -19.32
C VAL A 70 -12.16 37.82 -19.57
N SER A 71 -11.76 38.15 -20.80
CA SER A 71 -10.34 38.25 -21.17
C SER A 71 -9.57 39.25 -20.30
N GLU A 72 -8.30 38.96 -20.03
CA GLU A 72 -7.42 39.85 -19.26
C GLU A 72 -7.30 41.24 -19.92
N GLU A 73 -7.39 41.32 -21.24
CA GLU A 73 -7.36 42.57 -22.00
C GLU A 73 -8.54 43.50 -21.68
N LEU A 74 -9.75 42.96 -21.50
CA LEU A 74 -10.90 43.78 -21.12
C LEU A 74 -10.83 44.15 -19.62
N LEU A 75 -10.37 43.22 -18.78
CA LEU A 75 -10.14 43.50 -17.35
C LEU A 75 -9.11 44.61 -17.13
N THR A 76 -8.01 44.61 -17.88
CA THR A 76 -6.98 45.68 -17.83
C THR A 76 -7.54 47.00 -18.32
N LEU A 77 -8.26 47.01 -19.46
CA LEU A 77 -8.92 48.20 -19.98
C LEU A 77 -9.83 48.85 -18.93
N LEU A 78 -10.68 48.04 -18.27
CA LEU A 78 -11.62 48.50 -17.25
C LEU A 78 -10.91 49.04 -15.98
N LYS A 79 -9.75 48.48 -15.63
CA LYS A 79 -8.95 48.92 -14.47
C LYS A 79 -8.21 50.23 -14.74
N ASP A 80 -7.58 50.34 -15.90
CA ASP A 80 -6.70 51.47 -16.26
C ASP A 80 -7.47 52.77 -16.45
N SER A 81 -8.68 52.67 -17.00
CA SER A 81 -9.51 53.82 -17.37
C SER A 81 -10.30 54.43 -16.20
N ARG A 82 -10.17 53.91 -14.96
CA ARG A 82 -10.89 54.36 -13.74
C ARG A 82 -12.35 54.77 -14.02
N MET A 83 -13.03 53.93 -14.78
CA MET A 83 -14.38 54.22 -15.28
C MET A 83 -15.40 54.12 -14.16
N ALA A 84 -16.43 54.95 -14.19
CA ALA A 84 -17.58 54.80 -13.30
C ALA A 84 -18.28 53.46 -13.54
N ALA A 85 -18.84 52.85 -12.49
CA ALA A 85 -19.48 51.53 -12.54
C ALA A 85 -20.51 51.37 -13.68
N PRO A 86 -21.38 52.36 -14.00
CA PRO A 86 -22.33 52.24 -15.11
C PRO A 86 -21.67 52.15 -16.49
N LYS A 87 -20.51 52.79 -16.67
CA LYS A 87 -19.74 52.69 -17.91
C LYS A 87 -19.10 51.30 -18.02
N MET A 88 -18.52 50.79 -16.92
CA MET A 88 -17.93 49.44 -16.87
C MET A 88 -18.96 48.36 -17.18
N GLN A 89 -20.16 48.45 -16.57
CA GLN A 89 -21.25 47.52 -16.83
C GLN A 89 -21.70 47.58 -18.29
N THR A 90 -21.80 48.78 -18.86
CA THR A 90 -22.14 48.93 -20.29
C THR A 90 -21.09 48.27 -21.18
N ALA A 91 -19.79 48.50 -20.92
CA ALA A 91 -18.74 47.85 -21.70
C ALA A 91 -18.81 46.31 -21.61
N LEU A 92 -19.06 45.77 -20.41
CA LEU A 92 -19.24 44.33 -20.20
C LEU A 92 -20.45 43.78 -20.97
N ASP A 93 -21.60 44.44 -20.90
CA ASP A 93 -22.83 44.00 -21.57
C ASP A 93 -22.66 43.91 -23.10
N TYR A 94 -21.90 44.83 -23.70
CA TYR A 94 -21.64 44.82 -25.16
C TYR A 94 -20.52 43.87 -25.57
N TYR A 95 -19.54 43.63 -24.69
CA TYR A 95 -18.59 42.54 -24.89
C TYR A 95 -19.31 41.19 -24.96
N GLU A 96 -20.28 40.96 -24.07
CA GLU A 96 -21.12 39.75 -24.09
C GLU A 96 -21.99 39.63 -25.34
N LYS A 97 -22.38 40.76 -25.94
CA LYS A 97 -23.08 40.80 -27.24
C LYS A 97 -22.14 40.56 -28.44
N GLY A 98 -20.85 40.36 -28.20
CA GLY A 98 -19.85 40.06 -29.22
C GLY A 98 -19.22 41.28 -29.90
N VAL A 99 -19.26 42.45 -29.25
CA VAL A 99 -18.50 43.62 -29.73
C VAL A 99 -17.00 43.38 -29.48
N PRO A 100 -16.13 43.55 -30.50
CA PRO A 100 -14.69 43.38 -30.34
C PRO A 100 -14.09 44.32 -29.29
N ILE A 101 -13.08 43.84 -28.56
CA ILE A 101 -12.39 44.61 -27.49
C ILE A 101 -11.81 45.92 -28.04
N ASP A 102 -11.31 45.94 -29.27
CA ASP A 102 -10.76 47.15 -29.90
C ASP A 102 -11.81 48.24 -30.09
N ALA A 103 -13.03 47.87 -30.48
CA ALA A 103 -14.14 48.81 -30.60
C ALA A 103 -14.58 49.33 -29.22
N ILE A 104 -14.55 48.47 -28.19
CA ILE A 104 -14.79 48.86 -26.80
C ILE A 104 -13.74 49.86 -26.34
N ARG A 105 -12.45 49.58 -26.58
CA ARG A 105 -11.32 50.45 -26.26
C ARG A 105 -11.48 51.83 -26.89
N GLU A 106 -11.86 51.89 -28.18
CA GLU A 106 -12.04 53.16 -28.89
C GLU A 106 -13.19 54.01 -28.30
N VAL A 107 -14.32 53.39 -27.99
CA VAL A 107 -15.48 54.08 -27.41
C VAL A 107 -15.20 54.53 -25.98
N VAL A 108 -14.47 53.72 -25.21
CA VAL A 108 -14.06 54.06 -23.84
C VAL A 108 -13.05 55.23 -23.83
N GLN A 109 -12.10 55.26 -24.75
CA GLN A 109 -11.10 56.35 -24.85
C GLN A 109 -11.69 57.70 -25.27
N LYS A 110 -12.87 57.72 -25.92
CA LYS A 110 -13.58 58.96 -26.28
C LYS A 110 -14.22 59.67 -25.07
N ASP A 111 -14.11 59.07 -23.88
CA ASP A 111 -14.57 59.56 -22.58
C ASP A 111 -16.03 60.01 -22.53
N ASP A 112 -16.87 59.32 -23.31
CA ASP A 112 -18.29 59.61 -23.44
C ASP A 112 -19.11 59.12 -22.24
N THR A 113 -20.33 59.65 -22.06
CA THR A 113 -21.26 59.20 -21.02
C THR A 113 -21.75 57.78 -21.34
N ALA A 114 -22.09 56.97 -20.31
CA ALA A 114 -22.57 55.59 -20.50
C ALA A 114 -23.71 55.47 -21.52
N VAL A 115 -24.62 56.46 -21.58
CA VAL A 115 -25.72 56.54 -22.55
C VAL A 115 -25.23 56.72 -23.99
N ASN A 116 -24.21 57.54 -24.21
CA ASN A 116 -23.61 57.72 -25.53
C ASN A 116 -22.84 56.48 -25.97
N MET A 117 -22.12 55.83 -25.04
CA MET A 117 -21.43 54.57 -25.33
C MET A 117 -22.41 53.50 -25.82
N ARG A 118 -23.59 53.37 -25.19
CA ARG A 118 -24.64 52.44 -25.67
C ARG A 118 -25.01 52.69 -27.11
N ARG A 119 -25.29 53.96 -27.46
CA ARG A 119 -25.64 54.34 -28.84
C ARG A 119 -24.51 54.02 -29.82
N MET A 120 -23.26 54.28 -29.46
CA MET A 120 -22.11 53.95 -30.30
C MET A 120 -21.95 52.44 -30.47
N PHE A 121 -22.11 51.67 -29.39
CA PHE A 121 -22.04 50.22 -29.46
C PHE A 121 -23.21 49.60 -30.22
N ASP A 122 -24.42 50.15 -30.14
CA ASP A 122 -25.56 49.73 -30.95
C ASP A 122 -25.27 49.90 -32.44
N VAL A 123 -24.65 51.02 -32.84
CA VAL A 123 -24.21 51.24 -34.22
C VAL A 123 -23.14 50.23 -34.65
N VAL A 124 -22.20 49.87 -33.76
CA VAL A 124 -21.19 48.84 -34.03
C VAL A 124 -21.84 47.46 -34.18
N LEU A 125 -22.77 47.11 -33.29
CA LEU A 125 -23.55 45.86 -33.37
C LEU A 125 -24.34 45.77 -34.68
N ASP A 126 -25.02 46.83 -35.09
CA ASP A 126 -25.76 46.86 -36.35
C ASP A 126 -24.85 46.65 -37.56
N LYS A 127 -23.65 47.25 -37.55
CA LYS A 127 -22.65 47.01 -38.61
C LYS A 127 -22.15 45.58 -38.60
N LEU A 128 -21.90 44.99 -37.43
CA LEU A 128 -21.48 43.59 -37.28
C LEU A 128 -22.57 42.62 -37.74
N ASN A 129 -23.82 42.86 -37.40
CA ASN A 129 -24.94 42.03 -37.82
C ASN A 129 -25.14 42.08 -39.34
N LYS A 130 -25.07 43.28 -39.94
CA LYS A 130 -25.10 43.44 -41.41
C LYS A 130 -23.91 42.77 -42.09
N ALA A 131 -22.71 42.82 -41.49
CA ALA A 131 -21.54 42.12 -42.01
C ALA A 131 -21.69 40.60 -41.90
N LYS A 132 -22.27 40.08 -40.82
CA LYS A 132 -22.58 38.64 -40.66
C LYS A 132 -23.62 38.16 -41.68
N GLU A 133 -24.60 38.97 -42.03
CA GLU A 133 -25.59 38.65 -43.08
C GLU A 133 -25.00 38.70 -44.50
N GLN A 134 -23.96 39.50 -44.73
CA GLN A 134 -23.35 39.71 -46.04
C GLN A 134 -22.14 38.81 -46.36
N VAL A 135 -21.83 37.80 -45.54
CA VAL A 135 -20.77 36.83 -45.83
C VAL A 135 -21.36 35.43 -46.07
N PRO A 136 -21.74 35.07 -47.31
CA PRO A 136 -22.22 33.73 -47.64
C PRO A 136 -21.09 32.71 -47.93
N GLN A 137 -19.81 33.12 -47.95
CA GLN A 137 -18.74 32.30 -48.53
C GLN A 137 -17.83 31.56 -47.53
N ASP A 138 -17.86 31.90 -46.25
CA ASP A 138 -17.10 31.18 -45.21
C ASP A 138 -17.97 30.21 -44.40
N LEU A 139 -19.28 30.10 -44.71
CA LEU A 139 -20.22 29.28 -43.96
C LEU A 139 -19.87 27.79 -44.00
N GLU A 140 -19.32 27.27 -45.10
CA GLU A 140 -18.88 25.86 -45.16
C GLU A 140 -17.62 25.61 -44.35
N TYR A 141 -16.63 26.49 -44.42
CA TYR A 141 -15.40 26.33 -43.65
C TYR A 141 -15.68 26.48 -42.15
N VAL A 142 -16.49 27.46 -41.76
CA VAL A 142 -16.93 27.65 -40.38
C VAL A 142 -17.78 26.46 -39.92
N LYS A 143 -18.69 25.93 -40.74
CA LYS A 143 -19.42 24.69 -40.41
C LYS A 143 -18.50 23.50 -40.23
N SER A 144 -17.48 23.36 -41.08
CA SER A 144 -16.51 22.26 -40.97
C SER A 144 -15.64 22.38 -39.72
N LEU A 145 -15.27 23.61 -39.34
CA LEU A 145 -14.49 23.89 -38.14
C LEU A 145 -15.33 23.71 -36.87
N VAL A 146 -16.60 24.14 -36.89
CA VAL A 146 -17.54 23.91 -35.79
C VAL A 146 -17.77 22.41 -35.60
N ALA A 147 -17.95 21.64 -36.66
CA ALA A 147 -18.09 20.18 -36.57
C ALA A 147 -16.83 19.51 -35.99
N GLN A 148 -15.63 19.97 -36.37
CA GLN A 148 -14.39 19.49 -35.78
C GLN A 148 -14.24 19.90 -34.31
N MET A 149 -14.68 21.11 -33.94
CA MET A 149 -14.72 21.55 -32.54
C MET A 149 -15.71 20.71 -31.74
N ASP A 150 -16.89 20.41 -32.26
CA ASP A 150 -17.89 19.56 -31.61
C ASP A 150 -17.32 18.15 -31.37
N GLU A 151 -16.62 17.56 -32.35
CA GLU A 151 -15.95 16.27 -32.19
C GLU A 151 -14.86 16.30 -31.10
N VAL A 152 -14.06 17.38 -31.04
CA VAL A 152 -13.04 17.55 -30.00
C VAL A 152 -13.68 17.76 -28.63
N VAL A 153 -14.79 18.51 -28.55
CA VAL A 153 -15.55 18.72 -27.31
C VAL A 153 -16.16 17.41 -26.81
N GLU A 154 -16.70 16.57 -27.68
CA GLU A 154 -17.18 15.23 -27.29
C GLU A 154 -16.04 14.35 -26.75
N LYS A 155 -14.86 14.36 -27.39
CA LYS A 155 -13.67 13.65 -26.88
C LYS A 155 -13.23 14.19 -25.52
N ILE A 156 -13.26 15.50 -25.30
CA ILE A 156 -12.93 16.12 -24.02
C ILE A 156 -13.97 15.76 -22.95
N ASN A 157 -15.26 15.77 -23.26
CA ASN A 157 -16.31 15.37 -22.33
C ASN A 157 -16.16 13.91 -21.89
N HIS A 158 -15.93 12.99 -22.84
CA HIS A 158 -15.66 11.59 -22.52
C HIS A 158 -14.38 11.44 -21.67
N GLN A 159 -13.37 12.28 -21.88
CA GLN A 159 -12.18 12.30 -21.03
C GLN A 159 -12.48 12.85 -19.63
N ASN A 160 -13.23 13.94 -19.51
CA ASN A 160 -13.65 14.50 -18.22
C ASN A 160 -14.49 13.51 -17.42
N GLU A 161 -15.44 12.82 -18.03
CA GLU A 161 -16.21 11.75 -17.37
C GLU A 161 -15.29 10.63 -16.86
N ARG A 162 -14.25 10.27 -17.63
CA ARG A 162 -13.24 9.29 -17.20
C ARG A 162 -12.40 9.81 -16.04
N TYR A 163 -12.01 11.09 -16.05
CA TYR A 163 -11.28 11.72 -14.95
C TYR A 163 -12.14 11.86 -13.69
N ASP A 164 -13.42 12.20 -13.82
CA ASP A 164 -14.37 12.25 -12.71
C ASP A 164 -14.57 10.86 -12.09
N ALA A 165 -14.69 9.82 -12.93
CA ALA A 165 -14.75 8.44 -12.46
C ALA A 165 -13.45 8.01 -11.75
N LEU A 166 -12.29 8.44 -12.27
CA LEU A 166 -11.00 8.17 -11.65
C LEU A 166 -10.84 8.91 -10.32
N ASN A 167 -11.22 10.19 -10.24
CA ASN A 167 -11.19 11.00 -9.02
C ASN A 167 -12.15 10.45 -7.96
N LYS A 168 -13.33 9.97 -8.36
CA LYS A 168 -14.24 9.28 -7.45
C LYS A 168 -13.60 8.00 -6.90
N LYS A 169 -12.91 7.22 -7.74
CA LYS A 169 -12.17 6.03 -7.31
C LYS A 169 -10.98 6.37 -6.40
N LEU A 170 -10.26 7.45 -6.68
CA LEU A 170 -9.21 7.98 -5.81
C LEU A 170 -9.77 8.42 -4.46
N SER A 171 -10.90 9.13 -4.45
CA SER A 171 -11.59 9.51 -3.21
C SER A 171 -12.06 8.28 -2.42
N GLU A 172 -12.60 7.24 -3.07
CA GLU A 172 -12.93 5.97 -2.42
C GLU A 172 -11.70 5.27 -1.80
N ILE A 173 -10.51 5.40 -2.41
CA ILE A 173 -9.23 4.85 -1.90
C ILE A 173 -8.65 5.73 -0.77
N GLU A 174 -8.76 7.05 -0.85
CA GLU A 174 -8.32 7.95 0.21
C GLU A 174 -9.26 7.89 1.43
N THR A 175 -10.54 7.65 1.19
CA THR A 175 -11.57 7.56 2.24
C THR A 175 -11.86 6.15 2.71
N SER A 176 -11.17 5.12 2.20
CA SER A 176 -11.18 3.77 2.79
C SER A 176 -10.45 3.79 4.13
N LYS A 177 -11.10 4.42 5.12
CA LYS A 177 -10.76 4.46 6.54
C LYS A 177 -10.52 3.08 7.12
N ASP A 178 -11.10 2.05 6.50
CA ASP A 178 -10.91 0.66 6.86
C ASP A 178 -9.44 0.25 6.80
N ASP A 179 -8.67 0.76 5.82
CA ASP A 179 -7.24 0.43 5.70
C ASP A 179 -6.40 1.15 6.77
N GLU A 180 -6.79 2.34 7.19
CA GLU A 180 -6.09 3.10 8.24
C GLU A 180 -6.41 2.55 9.64
N GLU A 181 -7.68 2.22 9.93
CA GLU A 181 -8.07 1.59 11.20
C GLU A 181 -7.44 0.18 11.35
N VAL A 182 -7.36 -0.58 10.25
CA VAL A 182 -6.67 -1.88 10.25
C VAL A 182 -5.17 -1.69 10.49
N ARG A 183 -4.54 -0.68 9.88
CA ARG A 183 -3.13 -0.33 10.12
C ARG A 183 -2.88 0.08 11.56
N GLU A 184 -3.66 0.98 12.12
CA GLU A 184 -3.53 1.41 13.52
C GLU A 184 -3.69 0.22 14.48
N ARG A 185 -4.67 -0.65 14.22
CA ARG A 185 -4.87 -1.87 15.02
C ARG A 185 -3.67 -2.80 14.94
N LEU A 186 -3.13 -3.04 13.74
CA LEU A 186 -1.94 -3.86 13.52
C LEU A 186 -0.68 -3.27 14.18
N VAL A 187 -0.52 -1.96 14.14
CA VAL A 187 0.59 -1.26 14.82
C VAL A 187 0.49 -1.45 16.32
N LYS A 188 -0.70 -1.25 16.90
CA LYS A 188 -0.93 -1.43 18.34
C LYS A 188 -0.71 -2.88 18.78
N GLU A 189 -1.23 -3.85 18.02
CA GLU A 189 -1.03 -5.27 18.31
C GLU A 189 0.46 -5.67 18.26
N ASN A 190 1.23 -5.11 17.31
CA ASN A 190 2.68 -5.33 17.28
C ASN A 190 3.39 -4.73 18.49
N GLN A 191 3.05 -3.49 18.88
CA GLN A 191 3.63 -2.87 20.07
C GLN A 191 3.34 -3.69 21.34
N ASP A 192 2.12 -4.21 21.49
CA ASP A 192 1.74 -5.06 22.61
C ASP A 192 2.53 -6.39 22.60
N LYS A 193 2.73 -6.99 21.43
CA LYS A 193 3.55 -8.20 21.29
C LYS A 193 5.02 -7.95 21.61
N ASP A 194 5.58 -6.83 21.16
CA ASP A 194 6.97 -6.45 21.46
C ASP A 194 7.17 -6.22 22.97
N ALA A 195 6.20 -5.59 23.64
CA ALA A 195 6.22 -5.43 25.09
C ALA A 195 6.19 -6.79 25.81
N LEU A 196 5.34 -7.71 25.34
CA LEU A 196 5.26 -9.07 25.90
C LEU A 196 6.57 -9.86 25.67
N ILE A 197 7.16 -9.78 24.48
CA ILE A 197 8.44 -10.42 24.16
C ILE A 197 9.53 -9.88 25.08
N ASN A 198 9.60 -8.57 25.29
CA ASN A 198 10.59 -7.97 26.19
C ASN A 198 10.39 -8.43 27.64
N SER A 199 9.14 -8.51 28.11
CA SER A 199 8.84 -9.08 29.43
C SER A 199 9.29 -10.53 29.55
N GLN A 200 9.00 -11.37 28.55
CA GLN A 200 9.43 -12.76 28.53
C GLN A 200 10.95 -12.89 28.48
N GLN A 201 11.64 -12.04 27.71
CA GLN A 201 13.09 -12.00 27.64
C GLN A 201 13.71 -11.63 29.00
N ASN A 202 13.11 -10.68 29.71
CA ASN A 202 13.55 -10.32 31.07
C ASN A 202 13.38 -11.47 32.05
N GLU A 203 12.26 -12.18 32.02
CA GLU A 203 12.06 -13.37 32.85
C GLU A 203 13.03 -14.51 32.49
N LEU A 204 13.28 -14.74 31.20
CA LEU A 204 14.30 -15.69 30.75
C LEU A 204 15.70 -15.31 31.22
N ASN A 205 16.05 -14.02 31.20
CA ASN A 205 17.34 -13.54 31.70
C ASN A 205 17.45 -13.74 33.23
N LYS A 206 16.39 -13.47 33.99
CA LYS A 206 16.35 -13.76 35.44
C LYS A 206 16.53 -15.25 35.71
N ALA A 207 15.77 -16.11 35.04
CA ALA A 207 15.88 -17.57 35.18
C ALA A 207 17.26 -18.08 34.74
N SER A 208 17.85 -17.51 33.68
CA SER A 208 19.21 -17.85 33.25
C SER A 208 20.24 -17.47 34.32
N SER A 209 20.06 -16.32 34.97
CA SER A 209 20.94 -15.90 36.07
C SER A 209 20.83 -16.79 37.31
N THR A 210 19.64 -17.30 37.63
CA THR A 210 19.47 -18.25 38.74
C THR A 210 20.05 -19.62 38.40
N ILE A 211 19.88 -20.10 37.16
CA ILE A 211 20.51 -21.33 36.68
C ILE A 211 22.03 -21.22 36.75
N ALA A 212 22.61 -20.09 36.36
CA ALA A 212 24.06 -19.88 36.47
C ALA A 212 24.55 -19.97 37.92
N ARG A 213 23.88 -19.30 38.87
CA ARG A 213 24.21 -19.40 40.30
C ARG A 213 24.11 -20.82 40.84
N LEU A 214 23.03 -21.53 40.48
CA LEU A 214 22.86 -22.93 40.90
C LEU A 214 23.93 -23.84 40.31
N ARG A 215 24.38 -23.60 39.08
CA ARG A 215 25.51 -24.33 38.48
C ARG A 215 26.81 -24.07 39.24
N ASP A 216 27.10 -22.82 39.60
CA ASP A 216 28.28 -22.47 40.40
C ASP A 216 28.24 -23.15 41.78
N ASP A 217 27.06 -23.20 42.41
CA ASP A 217 26.88 -23.87 43.70
C ASP A 217 27.00 -25.39 43.60
N ILE A 218 26.51 -26.00 42.52
CA ILE A 218 26.73 -27.43 42.22
C ILE A 218 28.23 -27.69 42.04
N GLU A 219 28.96 -26.86 41.28
CA GLU A 219 30.39 -27.04 41.07
C GLU A 219 31.19 -26.93 42.39
N LYS A 220 30.82 -25.98 43.27
CA LYS A 220 31.42 -25.88 44.61
C LYS A 220 31.15 -27.13 45.45
N LYS A 221 29.90 -27.60 45.47
CA LYS A 221 29.53 -28.83 46.19
C LYS A 221 30.25 -30.06 45.64
N ASP A 222 30.40 -30.18 44.32
CA ASP A 222 31.14 -31.28 43.70
C ASP A 222 32.62 -31.25 44.10
N LYS A 223 33.25 -30.07 44.19
CA LYS A 223 34.62 -29.92 44.71
C LYS A 223 34.72 -30.33 46.18
N GLU A 224 33.73 -29.99 47.01
CA GLU A 224 33.69 -30.42 48.42
C GLU A 224 33.47 -31.92 48.56
N ILE A 225 32.58 -32.51 47.75
CA ILE A 225 32.35 -33.95 47.70
C ILE A 225 33.64 -34.69 47.33
N LYS A 226 34.38 -34.21 46.33
CA LYS A 226 35.70 -34.76 45.98
C LYS A 226 36.68 -34.71 47.17
N ARG A 227 36.82 -33.56 47.84
CA ARG A 227 37.70 -33.42 49.02
C ARG A 227 37.28 -34.33 50.18
N MET A 228 35.98 -34.51 50.40
CA MET A 228 35.49 -35.42 51.43
C MET A 228 35.77 -36.88 51.03
N GLY A 229 35.59 -37.22 49.75
CA GLY A 229 35.94 -38.53 49.18
C GLY A 229 37.42 -38.86 49.41
N ASP A 230 38.34 -37.97 49.02
CA ASP A 230 39.78 -38.14 49.22
C ASP A 230 40.13 -38.34 50.71
N ARG A 231 39.39 -37.67 51.60
CA ARG A 231 39.58 -37.81 53.05
C ARG A 231 39.02 -39.12 53.59
N ILE A 232 37.90 -39.59 53.07
CA ILE A 232 37.34 -40.91 53.42
C ILE A 232 38.30 -42.00 52.97
N GLU A 233 38.80 -41.95 51.73
CA GLU A 233 39.78 -42.89 51.20
C GLU A 233 41.06 -42.90 52.05
N SER A 234 41.59 -41.72 52.42
CA SER A 234 42.74 -41.64 53.33
C SER A 234 42.46 -42.22 54.73
N LEU A 235 41.23 -42.10 55.24
CA LEU A 235 40.84 -42.71 56.51
C LEU A 235 40.66 -44.22 56.38
N GLU A 236 40.11 -44.71 55.27
CA GLU A 236 39.99 -46.13 54.96
C GLU A 236 41.36 -46.79 54.84
N ASP A 237 42.30 -46.18 54.13
CA ASP A 237 43.70 -46.64 54.05
C ASP A 237 44.37 -46.70 55.43
N LYS A 238 44.11 -45.71 56.28
CA LYS A 238 44.59 -45.72 57.68
C LYS A 238 43.96 -46.84 58.51
N ILE A 239 42.66 -47.09 58.35
CA ILE A 239 41.98 -48.18 59.05
C ILE A 239 42.54 -49.53 58.57
N ILE A 240 42.74 -49.70 57.26
CA ILE A 240 43.30 -50.91 56.68
C ILE A 240 44.74 -51.11 57.18
N SER A 241 45.59 -50.08 57.12
CA SER A 241 46.97 -50.19 57.62
C SER A 241 47.02 -50.55 59.10
N VAL A 242 46.25 -49.89 59.97
CA VAL A 242 46.16 -50.24 61.40
C VAL A 242 45.61 -51.66 61.59
N ALA A 243 44.60 -52.08 60.82
CA ALA A 243 44.08 -53.45 60.87
C ALA A 243 45.13 -54.47 60.41
N THR A 244 45.95 -54.15 59.41
CA THR A 244 47.05 -55.02 58.97
C THR A 244 48.23 -55.02 59.93
N GLU A 245 48.52 -53.92 60.63
CA GLU A 245 49.52 -53.88 61.70
C GLU A 245 49.05 -54.71 62.89
N ASN A 246 47.80 -54.53 63.33
CA ASN A 246 47.19 -55.36 64.37
C ASN A 246 47.12 -56.85 63.97
N LYS A 247 46.88 -57.14 62.68
CA LYS A 247 46.92 -58.50 62.14
C LYS A 247 48.34 -59.05 62.07
N LYS A 248 49.35 -58.26 61.70
CA LYS A 248 50.77 -58.67 61.74
C LYS A 248 51.28 -58.89 63.17
N GLU A 249 50.82 -58.09 64.13
CA GLU A 249 51.06 -58.32 65.55
C GLU A 249 50.38 -59.62 66.02
N ALA A 250 49.16 -59.92 65.55
CA ALA A 250 48.47 -61.18 65.82
C ALA A 250 49.06 -62.40 65.08
N GLU A 251 49.60 -62.22 63.88
CA GLU A 251 50.21 -63.26 63.03
C GLU A 251 51.66 -63.58 63.43
N SER A 252 52.34 -62.70 64.18
CA SER A 252 53.60 -63.03 64.88
C SER A 252 53.45 -64.08 65.99
N LYS A 253 52.23 -64.57 66.23
CA LYS A 253 51.90 -65.63 67.19
C LYS A 253 51.23 -66.87 66.58
N ALA A 254 51.02 -66.96 65.26
CA ALA A 254 50.33 -68.11 64.69
C ALA A 254 50.68 -68.37 63.22
N GLU A 255 51.89 -68.89 62.96
CA GLU A 255 52.08 -69.79 61.80
C GLU A 255 51.57 -71.18 62.20
N LEU A 256 50.56 -71.70 61.49
CA LEU A 256 50.40 -73.12 61.13
C LEU A 256 49.11 -73.33 60.31
N GLN A 257 49.32 -73.90 59.10
CA GLN A 257 48.41 -74.77 58.31
C GLN A 257 47.28 -74.15 57.47
N GLU A 258 47.67 -73.85 56.23
CA GLU A 258 47.27 -74.52 54.97
C GLU A 258 45.93 -75.29 54.85
N SER A 259 45.18 -74.89 53.82
CA SER A 259 44.31 -75.67 52.90
C SER A 259 43.01 -76.33 53.38
N GLN A 260 41.87 -75.91 52.82
CA GLN A 260 41.08 -76.73 51.87
C GLN A 260 39.83 -76.03 51.30
N SER A 261 39.40 -76.61 50.17
CA SER A 261 38.42 -76.31 49.12
C SER A 261 36.94 -75.98 49.44
N VAL A 262 36.36 -75.28 48.44
CA VAL A 262 35.00 -74.82 48.02
C VAL A 262 33.98 -76.01 47.95
N PRO A 263 32.60 -75.89 48.05
CA PRO A 263 31.80 -75.01 47.17
C PRO A 263 30.40 -74.43 47.57
N GLN A 264 30.02 -73.44 46.76
CA GLN A 264 28.70 -72.95 46.29
C GLN A 264 27.50 -72.79 47.25
N ALA A 265 26.95 -71.56 47.28
CA ALA A 265 25.51 -71.32 47.36
C ALA A 265 25.13 -70.01 46.64
N ASP A 266 24.03 -70.11 45.90
CA ASP A 266 23.51 -69.19 44.90
C ASP A 266 23.19 -67.77 45.39
N LYS A 267 23.50 -66.76 44.54
CA LYS A 267 22.72 -65.52 44.46
C LYS A 267 22.66 -64.99 43.02
N LYS A 268 21.42 -64.87 42.58
CA LYS A 268 20.89 -64.44 41.28
C LYS A 268 21.69 -63.34 40.59
N MET A 269 22.08 -63.61 39.34
CA MET A 269 22.52 -62.60 38.37
C MET A 269 21.29 -62.01 37.66
N VAL A 270 21.25 -60.68 37.53
CA VAL A 270 20.35 -59.97 36.61
C VAL A 270 21.15 -59.65 35.35
N ASP A 271 20.44 -59.78 34.24
CA ASP A 271 20.89 -59.94 32.88
C ASP A 271 21.84 -58.85 32.37
N THR A 272 22.91 -59.31 31.73
CA THR A 272 23.87 -58.48 30.99
C THR A 272 23.41 -58.49 29.54
N VAL A 273 22.76 -57.41 29.08
CA VAL A 273 22.38 -57.30 27.67
C VAL A 273 23.53 -56.72 26.86
N ALA A 274 23.84 -57.46 25.81
CA ALA A 274 24.95 -57.34 24.88
C ALA A 274 25.09 -55.98 24.20
N VAL A 275 26.35 -55.60 23.98
CA VAL A 275 26.77 -54.68 22.94
C VAL A 275 26.65 -55.37 21.58
N PRO A 276 26.06 -54.72 20.56
CA PRO A 276 26.51 -54.90 19.19
C PRO A 276 27.17 -53.61 18.69
N GLN A 277 28.42 -53.76 18.23
CA GLN A 277 29.04 -52.84 17.29
C GLN A 277 28.26 -52.91 15.98
N ASN A 278 27.76 -51.78 15.48
CA ASN A 278 27.83 -51.51 14.05
C ASN A 278 27.71 -50.00 13.78
N MET A 279 28.81 -49.40 13.33
CA MET A 279 28.82 -48.05 12.76
C MET A 279 28.30 -48.12 11.33
N GLN A 280 27.23 -47.37 11.04
CA GLN A 280 27.06 -46.76 9.72
C GLN A 280 26.59 -45.32 9.91
N ALA A 281 27.47 -44.41 9.54
CA ALA A 281 27.16 -43.00 9.36
C ALA A 281 26.26 -42.86 8.13
N VAL A 282 25.06 -42.32 8.31
CA VAL A 282 24.34 -41.58 7.26
C VAL A 282 23.59 -40.45 7.95
N ALA A 283 24.03 -39.22 7.67
CA ALA A 283 23.31 -38.01 7.99
C ALA A 283 21.90 -38.10 7.44
N ASN A 284 20.86 -37.87 8.26
CA ASN A 284 19.53 -37.38 7.88
C ASN A 284 18.66 -37.18 9.14
N GLY A 285 18.07 -35.99 9.28
CA GLY A 285 17.27 -35.57 10.44
C GLY A 285 15.94 -36.31 10.59
N ILE A 286 15.59 -36.65 11.83
CA ILE A 286 14.35 -37.33 12.21
C ILE A 286 13.36 -36.29 12.78
N PRO A 287 12.11 -36.23 12.30
CA PRO A 287 11.13 -35.25 12.77
C PRO A 287 10.65 -35.59 14.19
N VAL A 288 10.76 -34.63 15.10
CA VAL A 288 10.27 -34.72 16.48
C VAL A 288 8.75 -34.57 16.49
N TYR A 289 8.03 -35.68 16.64
CA TYR A 289 6.58 -35.68 16.92
C TYR A 289 6.35 -35.45 18.42
N TYR A 290 5.77 -34.31 18.78
CA TYR A 290 5.32 -34.04 20.14
C TYR A 290 3.99 -34.76 20.38
N GLN A 291 3.98 -35.79 21.22
CA GLN A 291 2.75 -36.38 21.77
C GLN A 291 2.46 -35.71 23.12
N ILE A 292 1.33 -34.99 23.22
CA ILE A 292 0.86 -34.43 24.50
C ILE A 292 0.02 -35.52 25.18
N PRO A 293 0.38 -35.97 26.40
CA PRO A 293 -0.46 -36.89 27.16
C PRO A 293 -1.69 -36.14 27.71
N VAL A 294 -2.89 -36.64 27.43
CA VAL A 294 -4.11 -36.17 28.10
C VAL A 294 -4.20 -36.86 29.46
N VAL A 295 -4.22 -36.07 30.53
CA VAL A 295 -4.38 -36.52 31.92
C VAL A 295 -5.80 -36.21 32.40
N ASP A 296 -6.38 -37.11 33.19
CA ASP A 296 -7.61 -36.82 33.93
C ASP A 296 -7.28 -36.04 35.22
N GLY A 297 -8.28 -35.49 35.92
CA GLY A 297 -8.15 -34.62 37.10
C GLY A 297 -7.40 -35.21 38.31
N THR A 298 -6.92 -36.46 38.21
CA THR A 298 -6.07 -37.14 39.21
C THR A 298 -4.64 -37.41 38.71
N GLY A 299 -4.25 -36.89 37.53
CA GLY A 299 -2.86 -36.90 37.04
C GLY A 299 -2.41 -38.17 36.33
N ASN A 300 -3.29 -39.15 36.08
CA ASN A 300 -2.97 -40.35 35.32
C ASN A 300 -3.22 -40.15 33.81
N VAL A 301 -2.31 -40.61 32.96
CA VAL A 301 -2.35 -40.44 31.49
C VAL A 301 -3.29 -41.48 30.88
N VAL A 302 -4.40 -41.05 30.25
CA VAL A 302 -5.48 -41.97 29.83
C VAL A 302 -5.45 -42.29 28.33
N GLN A 303 -4.89 -41.45 27.46
CA GLN A 303 -4.83 -41.76 26.02
C GLN A 303 -3.73 -40.99 25.28
N ARG A 304 -3.00 -41.68 24.38
CA ARG A 304 -2.04 -41.06 23.45
C ARG A 304 -2.63 -41.09 22.04
N LEU A 305 -2.98 -39.93 21.49
CA LEU A 305 -3.39 -39.79 20.09
C LEU A 305 -2.20 -39.27 19.26
N PRO A 306 -1.79 -39.96 18.18
CA PRO A 306 -0.81 -39.40 17.25
C PRO A 306 -1.47 -38.27 16.46
N ILE A 307 -1.04 -37.04 16.70
CA ILE A 307 -1.44 -35.88 15.91
C ILE A 307 -0.36 -35.65 14.86
N GLU A 308 -0.70 -35.89 13.60
CA GLU A 308 0.15 -35.45 12.49
C GLU A 308 0.11 -33.92 12.41
N ARG A 309 1.28 -33.28 12.54
CA ARG A 309 1.44 -31.85 12.27
C ARG A 309 1.23 -31.59 10.79
N SER A 310 0.06 -31.08 10.39
CA SER A 310 -0.02 -30.33 9.14
C SER A 310 0.64 -28.96 9.37
N VAL A 311 1.85 -28.81 8.84
CA VAL A 311 2.56 -27.52 8.83
C VAL A 311 1.73 -26.56 7.98
N ARG A 312 1.19 -25.50 8.59
CA ARG A 312 0.67 -24.36 7.83
C ARG A 312 1.88 -23.63 7.24
N LYS A 313 2.23 -23.96 5.99
CA LYS A 313 3.19 -23.19 5.19
C LYS A 313 2.75 -21.73 5.19
N SER A 314 3.65 -20.84 5.58
CA SER A 314 3.46 -19.41 5.44
C SER A 314 3.33 -19.03 3.98
N SER A 315 2.42 -18.10 3.72
CA SER A 315 2.43 -17.11 2.64
C SER A 315 2.35 -17.62 1.19
N ASN A 316 1.38 -17.04 0.47
CA ASN A 316 1.20 -17.01 -0.99
C ASN A 316 0.43 -18.15 -1.66
N SER A 317 -0.69 -18.60 -1.08
CA SER A 317 -1.67 -19.35 -1.88
C SER A 317 -3.11 -19.28 -1.35
N GLY A 318 -3.61 -18.06 -1.13
CA GLY A 318 -5.04 -17.84 -0.85
C GLY A 318 -5.94 -17.98 -2.09
N VAL A 319 -5.34 -17.99 -3.28
CA VAL A 319 -6.06 -18.02 -4.57
C VAL A 319 -6.04 -19.40 -5.25
N ALA A 320 -5.04 -20.25 -4.99
CA ALA A 320 -4.94 -21.55 -5.69
C ALA A 320 -6.00 -22.59 -5.25
N SER A 321 -6.57 -22.46 -4.05
CA SER A 321 -7.65 -23.35 -3.58
C SER A 321 -9.00 -23.07 -4.23
N LEU A 322 -9.20 -21.86 -4.79
CA LEU A 322 -10.40 -21.51 -5.56
C LEU A 322 -10.29 -21.94 -7.04
N PHE A 323 -9.07 -22.07 -7.58
CA PHE A 323 -8.85 -22.53 -8.96
C PHE A 323 -8.97 -24.06 -9.15
N ALA A 324 -9.00 -24.84 -8.07
CA ALA A 324 -9.14 -26.31 -8.15
C ALA A 324 -10.57 -26.77 -8.51
N ARG A 325 -11.56 -25.89 -8.52
CA ARG A 325 -12.98 -26.21 -8.79
C ARG A 325 -13.47 -25.91 -10.21
N LEU A 326 -12.63 -25.37 -11.10
CA LEU A 326 -12.96 -25.25 -12.52
C LEU A 326 -12.37 -26.42 -13.32
N SER A 327 -13.21 -27.42 -13.53
CA SER A 327 -12.99 -28.60 -14.34
C SER A 327 -12.52 -28.25 -15.77
N PHE A 328 -11.23 -28.46 -16.06
CA PHE A 328 -10.74 -28.65 -17.42
C PHE A 328 -10.22 -30.07 -17.56
N LYS A 329 -10.87 -30.84 -18.42
CA LYS A 329 -10.53 -32.21 -18.75
C LYS A 329 -9.16 -32.25 -19.46
N LYS A 330 -8.28 -33.13 -18.94
CA LYS A 330 -7.23 -33.91 -19.62
C LYS A 330 -5.97 -33.18 -20.17
N LYS A 331 -4.83 -33.59 -19.60
CA LYS A 331 -3.49 -33.79 -20.20
C LYS A 331 -2.81 -32.61 -20.91
N SER A 332 -2.60 -31.48 -20.23
CA SER A 332 -1.34 -30.73 -20.34
C SER A 332 -1.39 -29.46 -19.50
N ARG A 333 -0.90 -29.52 -18.26
CA ARG A 333 -0.61 -28.31 -17.47
C ARG A 333 0.85 -28.27 -17.02
N ALA A 334 1.59 -29.35 -17.23
CA ALA A 334 2.97 -29.46 -16.78
C ALA A 334 3.96 -28.84 -17.78
N ASP A 335 3.69 -28.90 -19.09
CA ASP A 335 4.68 -28.51 -20.09
C ASP A 335 4.69 -27.01 -20.40
N ILE A 336 3.53 -26.33 -20.45
CA ILE A 336 3.50 -24.87 -20.63
C ILE A 336 4.19 -24.15 -19.47
N VAL A 337 3.91 -24.57 -18.22
CA VAL A 337 4.52 -23.97 -17.03
C VAL A 337 6.04 -24.20 -17.02
N LYS A 338 6.50 -25.38 -17.45
CA LYS A 338 7.93 -25.67 -17.57
C LYS A 338 8.59 -24.86 -18.68
N LEU A 339 7.93 -24.67 -19.82
CA LEU A 339 8.42 -23.87 -20.95
C LEU A 339 8.51 -22.38 -20.60
N VAL A 340 7.51 -21.85 -19.90
CA VAL A 340 7.51 -20.47 -19.40
C VAL A 340 8.60 -20.26 -18.34
N ALA A 341 8.90 -21.27 -17.52
CA ALA A 341 9.97 -21.22 -16.52
C ALA A 341 11.38 -21.40 -17.12
N SER A 342 11.52 -22.13 -18.23
CA SER A 342 12.81 -22.35 -18.91
C SER A 342 13.15 -21.27 -19.94
N GLY A 343 12.16 -20.55 -20.45
CA GLY A 343 12.37 -19.45 -21.38
C GLY A 343 12.88 -18.20 -20.66
N TYR A 344 13.85 -17.51 -21.24
CA TYR A 344 14.26 -16.17 -20.82
C TYR A 344 13.19 -15.14 -21.24
N LEU A 345 11.99 -15.25 -20.67
CA LEU A 345 10.84 -14.42 -21.01
C LEU A 345 10.85 -13.14 -20.17
N VAL A 346 10.78 -12.01 -20.86
CA VAL A 346 10.64 -10.67 -20.27
C VAL A 346 9.24 -10.55 -19.64
N PRO A 347 9.06 -9.83 -18.51
CA PRO A 347 7.75 -9.69 -17.87
C PRO A 347 6.60 -9.26 -18.80
N ALA A 348 6.89 -8.43 -19.79
CA ALA A 348 5.91 -8.03 -20.81
C ALA A 348 5.45 -9.20 -21.71
N GLN A 349 6.34 -10.15 -22.04
CA GLN A 349 5.98 -11.36 -22.79
C GLN A 349 5.12 -12.32 -21.94
N LEU A 350 5.36 -12.39 -20.62
CA LEU A 350 4.53 -13.19 -19.71
C LEU A 350 3.08 -12.69 -19.64
N VAL A 351 2.88 -11.36 -19.67
CA VAL A 351 1.54 -10.76 -19.72
C VAL A 351 0.83 -11.13 -21.02
N GLN A 352 1.54 -11.17 -22.14
CA GLN A 352 0.97 -11.58 -23.42
C GLN A 352 0.66 -13.08 -23.46
N ILE A 353 1.52 -13.95 -22.90
CA ILE A 353 1.23 -15.39 -22.76
C ILE A 353 0.01 -15.61 -21.86
N LYS A 354 -0.15 -14.83 -20.79
CA LYS A 354 -1.36 -14.86 -19.95
C LYS A 354 -2.59 -14.47 -20.77
N SER A 355 -2.51 -13.40 -21.57
CA SER A 355 -3.60 -12.96 -22.44
C SER A 355 -3.94 -13.99 -23.52
N ALA A 356 -2.93 -14.67 -24.08
CA ALA A 356 -3.10 -15.74 -25.05
C ALA A 356 -3.88 -16.93 -24.47
N ILE A 357 -3.56 -17.33 -23.24
CA ILE A 357 -4.28 -18.38 -22.52
C ILE A 357 -5.73 -17.98 -22.23
N GLU A 358 -5.95 -16.72 -21.83
CA GLU A 358 -7.29 -16.18 -21.55
C GLU A 358 -8.16 -16.09 -22.81
N LYS A 359 -7.56 -15.80 -23.97
CA LYS A 359 -8.24 -15.76 -25.26
C LYS A 359 -8.37 -17.13 -25.95
N GLY A 360 -7.93 -18.21 -25.30
CA GLY A 360 -8.18 -19.58 -25.75
C GLY A 360 -7.27 -20.08 -26.86
N LEU A 361 -6.01 -19.60 -26.94
CA LEU A 361 -5.03 -20.17 -27.88
C LEU A 361 -4.74 -21.64 -27.55
N THR A 362 -4.47 -22.43 -28.59
CA THR A 362 -4.09 -23.84 -28.45
C THR A 362 -2.68 -23.99 -27.89
N GLU A 363 -2.40 -25.14 -27.27
CA GLU A 363 -1.10 -25.42 -26.66
C GLU A 363 0.05 -25.34 -27.68
N SER A 364 -0.14 -25.81 -28.92
CA SER A 364 0.87 -25.72 -29.98
C SER A 364 1.19 -24.27 -30.35
N GLN A 365 0.18 -23.41 -30.45
CA GLN A 365 0.35 -21.97 -30.71
C GLN A 365 1.12 -21.28 -29.57
N LEU A 366 0.83 -21.64 -28.31
CA LEU A 366 1.53 -21.09 -27.14
C LEU A 366 3.01 -21.54 -27.09
N VAL A 367 3.29 -22.79 -27.43
CA VAL A 367 4.66 -23.33 -27.48
C VAL A 367 5.49 -22.62 -28.55
N GLU A 368 4.91 -22.35 -29.72
CA GLU A 368 5.59 -21.60 -30.79
C GLU A 368 5.85 -20.15 -30.41
N LEU A 369 4.90 -19.49 -29.74
CA LEU A 369 5.09 -18.11 -29.23
C LEU A 369 6.22 -18.01 -28.20
N ILE A 370 6.37 -19.03 -27.35
CA ILE A 370 7.41 -19.08 -26.31
C ILE A 370 8.79 -19.42 -26.90
N ASN A 371 8.86 -20.41 -27.80
CA ASN A 371 10.13 -20.88 -28.36
C ASN A 371 10.76 -19.89 -29.37
N ASN A 372 9.94 -19.11 -30.08
CA ASN A 372 10.42 -18.14 -31.07
C ASN A 372 10.89 -16.81 -30.47
N ASN A 373 10.84 -16.67 -29.14
CA ASN A 373 11.34 -15.51 -28.38
C ASN A 373 10.92 -14.15 -28.97
N ILE A 374 9.63 -14.05 -29.31
CA ILE A 374 9.04 -12.93 -30.05
C ILE A 374 8.83 -11.73 -29.10
N SER A 375 9.06 -10.49 -29.57
CA SER A 375 8.81 -9.29 -28.76
C SER A 375 7.34 -9.20 -28.33
N ALA A 376 7.08 -8.55 -27.17
CA ALA A 376 5.73 -8.48 -26.60
C ALA A 376 4.70 -7.81 -27.55
N GLU A 377 5.14 -6.85 -28.36
CA GLU A 377 4.30 -6.17 -29.36
C GLU A 377 3.87 -7.12 -30.47
N LYS A 378 4.83 -7.85 -31.06
CA LYS A 378 4.56 -8.85 -32.09
C LYS A 378 3.75 -10.02 -31.54
N MET A 379 3.98 -10.41 -30.28
CA MET A 379 3.22 -11.46 -29.62
C MET A 379 1.74 -11.06 -29.50
N LYS A 380 1.44 -9.79 -29.21
CA LYS A 380 0.06 -9.28 -29.13
C LYS A 380 -0.66 -9.41 -30.48
N GLU A 381 -0.02 -9.02 -31.57
CA GLU A 381 -0.58 -9.12 -32.93
C GLU A 381 -0.81 -10.58 -33.34
N ILE A 382 0.16 -11.46 -33.09
CA ILE A 382 0.05 -12.89 -33.39
C ILE A 382 -1.08 -13.53 -32.57
N ILE A 383 -1.26 -13.14 -31.32
CA ILE A 383 -2.38 -13.60 -30.49
C ILE A 383 -3.72 -13.17 -31.09
N GLU A 384 -3.84 -11.93 -31.57
CA GLU A 384 -5.08 -11.45 -32.20
C GLU A 384 -5.38 -12.20 -33.50
N ILE A 385 -4.36 -12.49 -34.32
CA ILE A 385 -4.50 -13.30 -35.53
C ILE A 385 -4.89 -14.74 -35.19
N ALA A 386 -4.24 -15.38 -34.20
CA ALA A 386 -4.55 -16.74 -33.78
C ALA A 386 -5.96 -16.87 -33.19
N VAL A 387 -6.44 -15.85 -32.48
CA VAL A 387 -7.82 -15.80 -31.98
C VAL A 387 -8.81 -15.73 -33.13
N LEU A 388 -8.54 -14.90 -34.14
CA LEU A 388 -9.38 -14.81 -35.33
C LEU A 388 -9.37 -16.13 -36.11
N GLU A 389 -8.21 -16.76 -36.28
CA GLU A 389 -8.08 -18.07 -36.94
C GLU A 389 -8.89 -19.15 -36.19
N ASN A 390 -8.75 -19.23 -34.87
CA ASN A 390 -9.50 -20.18 -34.04
C ASN A 390 -11.01 -19.91 -34.08
N SER A 391 -11.44 -18.66 -34.27
CA SER A 391 -12.86 -18.29 -34.42
C SER A 391 -13.44 -18.59 -35.82
N MET A 392 -12.57 -18.76 -36.83
CA MET A 392 -12.98 -19.12 -38.20
C MET A 392 -12.97 -20.63 -38.44
N ALA A 393 -12.35 -21.41 -37.54
CA ALA A 393 -12.24 -22.86 -37.63
C ALA A 393 -13.40 -23.61 -36.95
N ASP A 394 -14.37 -22.90 -36.37
CA ASP A 394 -15.59 -23.42 -35.72
C ASP A 394 -16.82 -23.36 -36.64
#